data_AF-A0A7S1Q087-F1
#
_entry.id   AF-A0A7S1Q087-F1
#
_cell.length_a   1.000
_cell.length_b   1.000
_cell.length_c   1.000
_cell.angle_alpha   90.00
_cell.angle_beta   90.00
_cell.angle_gamma   90.00
#
_symmetry.space_group_name_H-M   'P 1'
#
loop_
_entity.id
_entity.type
_entity.pdbx_description
1 polymer ?
#
loop_
_entity_poly.entity_id
_entity_poly.type
_entity_poly.pdbx_seq_one_letter_code
_entity_poly.pdbx_strand_id
1 'polypeptide(L)'
;MAAAAEKAKKVCYYELLGLDRKCEAAEVKASYRRLALQMHPDKAHLHGLSVDEATRRFQQIQEAYSVLSDPQERAWYDAHREQILRGDDEAGEDPFKTKINLYKYFSTSCFDGFDDGGRGFFAVYAELFNAIDTEEAEWEDADEEHTALPPFGTSASEWADVAAFYRHWLDFCSRKAFGHADKWNPKEAQNRQVRRAMEQENKKARQDARKDFNAEVRQVVRFVQKRDPRVAAHQKHQMKATIDKKQRDLADKEQRKAAEVQERQERKDAARRAEEERWAE
;
A
#
# COMPACT_ATOMS: atom_id res chain seq x y z
N MET A 1 11.03 -0.20 45.23
CA MET A 1 10.62 0.98 44.44
C MET A 1 10.85 0.66 42.98
N ALA A 2 9.79 0.67 42.18
CA ALA A 2 9.77 0.28 40.78
C ALA A 2 10.64 1.20 39.92
N ALA A 3 11.62 0.62 39.24
CA ALA A 3 12.25 1.23 38.08
C ALA A 3 11.29 1.04 36.89
N ALA A 4 10.38 2.00 36.69
CA ALA A 4 9.70 2.13 35.42
C ALA A 4 10.75 2.52 34.38
N ALA A 5 11.15 1.58 33.53
CA ALA A 5 11.94 1.87 32.35
C ALA A 5 11.20 2.96 31.55
N GLU A 6 11.84 4.12 31.41
CA GLU A 6 11.36 5.21 30.56
C GLU A 6 11.38 4.69 29.11
N LYS A 7 10.24 4.11 28.66
CA LYS A 7 10.06 3.65 27.28
C LYS A 7 10.49 4.77 26.35
N ALA A 8 11.51 4.53 25.52
CA ALA A 8 11.99 5.49 24.55
C ALA A 8 10.82 5.92 23.64
N LYS A 9 10.32 7.15 23.84
CA LYS A 9 9.28 7.72 22.97
C LYS A 9 9.76 7.65 21.53
N LYS A 10 9.03 6.94 20.67
CA LYS A 10 9.25 7.02 19.22
C LYS A 10 9.14 8.50 18.83
N VAL A 11 10.09 9.02 18.06
CA VAL A 11 10.09 10.44 17.64
C VAL A 11 9.06 10.61 16.53
N CYS A 12 8.27 11.68 16.58
CA CYS A 12 7.30 11.96 15.53
C CYS A 12 8.00 12.32 14.21
N TYR A 13 7.49 11.84 13.07
CA TYR A 13 8.07 12.13 11.75
C TYR A 13 8.05 13.63 11.40
N TYR A 14 7.01 14.36 11.82
CA TYR A 14 6.96 15.82 11.66
C TYR A 14 8.04 16.51 12.51
N GLU A 15 8.26 16.05 13.74
CA GLU A 15 9.30 16.59 14.63
C GLU A 15 10.69 16.26 14.07
N LEU A 16 10.89 15.06 13.52
CA LEU A 16 12.14 14.64 12.89
C LEU A 16 12.47 15.49 11.66
N LEU A 17 11.47 15.83 10.84
CA LEU A 17 11.64 16.71 9.69
C LEU A 17 11.60 18.21 10.06
N GLY A 18 11.27 18.56 11.30
CA GLY A 18 11.12 19.94 11.75
C GLY A 18 9.98 20.68 11.03
N LEU A 19 8.85 20.01 10.80
CA LEU A 19 7.69 20.53 10.08
C LEU A 19 6.45 20.60 10.97
N ASP A 20 5.53 21.50 10.64
CA ASP A 20 4.19 21.49 11.22
C ASP A 20 3.33 20.37 10.63
N ARG A 21 2.29 19.95 11.35
CA ARG A 21 1.36 18.91 10.89
C ARG A 21 0.55 19.35 9.67
N LYS A 22 0.32 20.67 9.52
CA LYS A 22 -0.39 21.26 8.38
C LYS A 22 0.52 21.53 7.18
N CYS A 23 1.75 21.01 7.18
CA CYS A 23 2.70 21.24 6.10
C CYS A 23 2.22 20.71 4.76
N GLU A 24 2.63 21.39 3.68
CA GLU A 24 2.36 20.94 2.32
C GLU A 24 3.38 19.88 1.86
N ALA A 25 3.00 19.07 0.86
CA ALA A 25 3.91 18.05 0.30
C ALA A 25 5.22 18.65 -0.25
N ALA A 26 5.17 19.90 -0.74
CA ALA A 26 6.36 20.63 -1.19
C ALA A 26 7.34 20.91 -0.05
N GLU A 27 6.84 21.23 1.15
CA GLU A 27 7.64 21.51 2.35
C GLU A 27 8.28 20.23 2.91
N VAL A 28 7.54 19.12 2.91
CA VAL A 28 8.06 17.78 3.26
C VAL A 28 9.28 17.45 2.38
N LYS A 29 9.14 17.65 1.07
CA LYS A 29 10.22 17.40 0.11
C LYS A 29 11.40 18.37 0.29
N ALA A 30 11.13 19.63 0.60
CA ALA A 30 12.18 20.62 0.84
C ALA A 30 12.99 20.30 2.11
N SER A 31 12.31 19.97 3.22
CA SER A 31 12.97 19.62 4.47
C SER A 31 13.79 18.33 4.34
N TYR A 32 13.23 17.30 3.68
CA TYR A 32 13.96 16.07 3.40
C TYR A 32 15.27 16.33 2.65
N ARG A 33 15.24 17.11 1.56
CA ARG A 33 16.46 17.44 0.80
C ARG A 33 17.51 18.15 1.65
N ARG A 34 17.07 19.08 2.51
CA ARG A 34 17.96 19.83 3.41
C ARG A 34 18.61 18.90 4.45
N LEU A 35 17.81 18.06 5.11
CA LEU A 35 18.27 17.15 6.16
C LEU A 35 19.12 16.01 5.59
N ALA A 36 18.77 15.48 4.42
CA ALA A 36 19.54 14.46 3.71
C ALA A 36 20.97 14.96 3.39
N LEU A 37 21.12 16.23 2.97
CA LEU A 37 22.43 16.83 2.71
C LEU A 37 23.26 17.03 3.98
N GLN A 38 22.61 17.32 5.11
CA GLN A 38 23.29 17.51 6.40
C GLN A 38 23.73 16.18 7.00
N MET A 39 22.90 15.14 6.90
CA MET A 39 23.15 13.82 7.49
C MET A 39 23.84 12.86 6.52
N HIS A 40 24.29 13.32 5.35
CA HIS A 40 25.04 12.48 4.41
C HIS A 40 26.41 12.11 5.03
N PRO A 41 26.87 10.84 4.94
CA PRO A 41 28.11 10.39 5.58
C PRO A 41 29.34 11.23 5.17
N ASP A 42 29.36 11.73 3.94
CA ASP A 42 30.41 12.65 3.43
C ASP A 42 30.45 13.99 4.17
N LYS A 43 29.30 14.51 4.64
CA LYS A 43 29.17 15.80 5.33
C LYS A 43 28.93 15.69 6.84
N ALA A 44 28.82 14.46 7.36
CA ALA A 44 28.56 14.18 8.77
C ALA A 44 29.61 14.80 9.70
N HIS A 45 30.88 14.79 9.29
CA HIS A 45 31.99 15.38 10.03
C HIS A 45 31.84 16.90 10.24
N LEU A 46 31.20 17.62 9.30
CA LEU A 46 30.96 19.07 9.41
C LEU A 46 29.95 19.42 10.51
N HIS A 47 29.13 18.45 10.92
CA HIS A 47 28.12 18.61 11.96
C HIS A 47 28.52 17.98 13.29
N GLY A 48 29.77 17.48 13.41
CA GLY A 48 30.28 16.87 14.63
C GLY A 48 29.64 15.52 14.97
N LEU A 49 29.05 14.83 13.98
CA LEU A 49 28.44 13.51 14.16
C LEU A 49 29.38 12.39 13.70
N SER A 50 29.30 11.26 14.39
CA SER A 50 29.88 10.01 13.90
C SER A 50 29.16 9.54 12.62
N VAL A 51 29.87 8.83 11.75
CA VAL A 51 29.31 8.22 10.53
C VAL A 51 28.12 7.30 10.86
N ASP A 52 28.21 6.56 11.96
CA ASP A 52 27.14 5.66 12.40
C ASP A 52 25.89 6.42 12.86
N GLU A 53 26.06 7.52 13.60
CA GLU A 53 24.96 8.36 14.05
C GLU A 53 24.28 9.08 12.88
N ALA A 54 25.08 9.58 11.94
CA ALA A 54 24.58 10.20 10.71
C ALA A 54 23.79 9.18 9.88
N THR A 55 24.29 7.96 9.72
CA THR A 55 23.60 6.87 9.02
C THR A 55 22.27 6.52 9.67
N ARG A 56 22.25 6.38 11.00
CA ARG A 56 21.01 6.09 11.74
C ARG A 56 19.97 7.21 11.60
N ARG A 57 20.39 8.47 11.75
CA ARG A 57 19.49 9.62 11.57
C ARG A 57 19.01 9.74 10.13
N PHE A 58 19.88 9.47 9.17
CA PHE A 58 19.55 9.48 7.75
C PHE A 58 18.48 8.44 7.43
N GLN A 59 18.60 7.22 7.94
CA GLN A 59 17.57 6.17 7.80
C GLN A 59 16.22 6.62 8.39
N GLN A 60 16.22 7.23 9.59
CA GLN A 60 14.99 7.76 10.19
C GLN A 60 14.36 8.88 9.35
N ILE A 61 15.17 9.76 8.76
CA ILE A 61 14.72 10.85 7.88
C ILE A 61 14.14 10.29 6.58
N GLN A 62 14.77 9.24 6.01
CA GLN A 62 14.26 8.55 4.83
C GLN A 62 12.91 7.89 5.11
N GLU A 63 12.76 7.24 6.27
CA GLU A 63 11.50 6.63 6.71
C GLU A 63 10.41 7.70 6.93
N ALA A 64 10.72 8.79 7.62
CA ALA A 64 9.78 9.89 7.80
C ALA A 64 9.33 10.48 6.46
N TYR A 65 10.25 10.62 5.50
CA TYR A 65 9.93 11.12 4.17
C TYR A 65 9.09 10.13 3.37
N SER A 66 9.39 8.82 3.42
CA SER A 66 8.62 7.82 2.66
C SER A 66 7.15 7.86 3.07
N VAL A 67 6.88 7.89 4.38
CA VAL A 67 5.52 7.95 4.93
C VAL A 67 4.83 9.30 4.67
N LEU A 68 5.50 10.43 4.92
CA LEU A 68 4.87 11.75 4.81
C LEU A 68 4.74 12.27 3.37
N SER A 69 5.49 11.70 2.41
CA SER A 69 5.46 12.11 1.01
C SER A 69 4.25 11.57 0.24
N ASP A 70 3.72 10.41 0.63
CA ASP A 70 2.53 9.82 0.00
C ASP A 70 1.26 10.23 0.77
N PRO A 71 0.24 10.81 0.12
CA PRO A 71 -0.98 11.25 0.81
C PRO A 71 -1.72 10.14 1.56
N GLN A 72 -1.70 8.91 1.04
CA GLN A 72 -2.35 7.77 1.66
C GLN A 72 -1.58 7.30 2.90
N GLU A 73 -0.25 7.18 2.78
CA GLU A 73 0.61 6.78 3.91
C GLU A 73 0.61 7.86 5.01
N ARG A 74 0.60 9.15 4.63
CA ARG A 74 0.47 10.29 5.56
C ARG A 74 -0.86 10.26 6.32
N ALA A 75 -1.98 10.09 5.61
CA ALA A 75 -3.30 10.05 6.25
C ALA A 75 -3.39 8.90 7.26
N TRP A 76 -2.81 7.74 6.93
CA TRP A 76 -2.76 6.60 7.83
C TRP A 76 -1.85 6.86 9.04
N TYR A 77 -0.66 7.44 8.83
CA TYR A 77 0.23 7.85 9.92
C TYR A 77 -0.45 8.83 10.87
N ASP A 78 -1.14 9.84 10.33
CA ASP A 78 -1.85 10.84 11.13
C ASP A 78 -2.98 10.20 11.96
N ALA A 79 -3.68 9.20 11.42
CA ALA A 79 -4.72 8.46 12.14
C ALA A 79 -4.19 7.59 13.29
N HIS A 80 -2.99 7.01 13.14
CA HIS A 80 -2.41 6.06 14.12
C HIS A 80 -1.27 6.66 14.95
N ARG A 81 -0.93 7.93 14.73
CA ARG A 81 0.23 8.62 15.34
C ARG A 81 0.29 8.45 16.85
N GLU A 82 -0.82 8.63 17.55
CA GLU A 82 -0.84 8.56 19.01
C GLU A 82 -0.51 7.14 19.52
N GLN A 83 -1.05 6.12 18.86
CA GLN A 83 -0.77 4.72 19.18
C GLN A 83 0.70 4.39 18.89
N ILE A 84 1.23 4.87 17.76
CA ILE A 84 2.63 4.71 17.35
C ILE A 84 3.57 5.33 18.38
N LEU A 85 3.33 6.59 18.77
CA LEU A 85 4.21 7.32 19.69
C LEU A 85 4.14 6.79 21.13
N ARG A 86 3.04 6.16 21.52
CA ARG A 86 2.88 5.52 22.84
C ARG A 86 3.76 4.28 22.99
N GLY A 87 4.16 3.65 21.88
CA GLY A 87 4.98 2.44 21.92
C GLY A 87 4.26 1.24 22.52
N ASP A 88 2.94 1.14 22.29
CA ASP A 88 2.16 -0.09 22.53
C ASP A 88 2.51 -1.10 21.42
N ASP A 89 3.75 -1.58 21.44
CA ASP A 89 4.20 -2.72 20.65
C ASP A 89 3.75 -4.05 21.28
N GLU A 90 3.15 -4.02 22.49
CA GLU A 90 2.46 -5.14 23.11
C GLU A 90 0.98 -5.08 22.74
N ALA A 91 0.52 -6.04 21.94
CA ALA A 91 -0.88 -6.41 21.93
C ALA A 91 -1.23 -6.77 23.38
N GLY A 92 -1.98 -5.90 24.06
CA GLY A 92 -2.44 -6.18 25.43
C GLY A 92 -3.14 -7.55 25.48
N GLU A 93 -3.15 -8.16 26.67
CA GLU A 93 -3.79 -9.45 27.00
C GLU A 93 -5.32 -9.47 26.82
N ASP A 94 -5.84 -8.83 25.78
CA ASP A 94 -7.24 -8.91 25.37
C ASP A 94 -7.34 -9.99 24.27
N PRO A 95 -7.96 -11.15 24.55
CA PRO A 95 -8.16 -12.22 23.56
C PRO A 95 -8.91 -11.78 22.30
N PHE A 96 -9.57 -10.62 22.36
CA PHE A 96 -10.36 -10.06 21.27
C PHE A 96 -9.61 -8.99 20.45
N LYS A 97 -8.40 -8.57 20.85
CA LYS A 97 -7.59 -7.58 20.12
C LYS A 97 -6.63 -8.28 19.14
N THR A 98 -6.50 -7.76 17.92
CA THR A 98 -5.56 -8.29 16.92
C THR A 98 -4.13 -8.30 17.47
N LYS A 99 -3.47 -9.46 17.46
CA LYS A 99 -2.13 -9.63 18.04
C LYS A 99 -1.06 -9.05 17.10
N ILE A 100 -1.39 -8.92 15.81
CA ILE A 100 -0.52 -8.40 14.77
C ILE A 100 -0.54 -6.87 14.74
N ASN A 101 0.61 -6.25 14.96
CA ASN A 101 0.80 -4.82 14.74
C ASN A 101 1.08 -4.53 13.27
N LEU A 102 0.02 -4.24 12.50
CA LEU A 102 0.09 -3.95 11.07
C LEU A 102 1.02 -2.76 10.75
N TYR A 103 1.20 -1.83 11.69
CA TYR A 103 2.05 -0.65 11.48
C TYR A 103 3.48 -1.00 11.08
N LYS A 104 4.05 -2.03 11.71
CA LYS A 104 5.44 -2.45 11.47
C LYS A 104 5.70 -2.74 10.00
N TYR A 105 4.67 -3.16 9.28
CA TYR A 105 4.73 -3.57 7.89
C TYR A 105 4.48 -2.43 6.89
N PHE A 106 4.09 -1.24 7.36
CA PHE A 106 4.04 -0.03 6.52
C PHE A 106 5.40 0.67 6.40
N SER A 107 6.41 0.26 7.16
CA SER A 107 7.76 0.82 7.02
C SER A 107 8.55 0.06 5.96
N THR A 108 9.24 0.78 5.08
CA THR A 108 10.21 0.19 4.15
C THR A 108 11.42 -0.43 4.84
N SER A 109 11.57 -0.22 6.15
CA SER A 109 12.62 -0.87 6.96
C SER A 109 12.27 -2.29 7.39
N CYS A 110 11.03 -2.75 7.17
CA CYS A 110 10.59 -4.07 7.63
C CYS A 110 11.12 -5.24 6.77
N PHE A 111 11.62 -4.95 5.57
CA PHE A 111 12.22 -5.92 4.66
C PHE A 111 13.55 -5.40 4.10
N ASP A 112 14.41 -6.33 3.70
CA ASP A 112 15.73 -6.09 3.13
C ASP A 112 15.79 -6.76 1.75
N GLY A 113 15.72 -5.94 0.69
CA GLY A 113 15.69 -6.43 -0.68
C GLY A 113 14.40 -7.11 -1.12
N PHE A 114 14.35 -7.47 -2.40
CA PHE A 114 13.21 -8.12 -3.05
C PHE A 114 13.49 -9.60 -3.34
N ASP A 115 13.96 -10.32 -2.34
CA ASP A 115 14.23 -11.75 -2.42
C ASP A 115 13.29 -12.56 -1.51
N ASP A 116 13.42 -13.88 -1.62
CA ASP A 116 12.72 -14.86 -0.77
C ASP A 116 13.52 -15.21 0.50
N GLY A 117 14.56 -14.44 0.82
CA GLY A 117 15.35 -14.62 2.04
C GLY A 117 14.52 -14.32 3.29
N GLY A 118 15.00 -14.71 4.47
CA GLY A 118 14.22 -14.59 5.71
C GLY A 118 13.83 -13.15 6.12
N ARG A 119 14.53 -12.13 5.61
CA ARG A 119 14.11 -10.71 5.73
C ARG A 119 13.74 -10.08 4.39
N GLY A 120 13.68 -10.88 3.32
CA GLY A 120 13.29 -10.44 2.00
C GLY A 120 11.82 -10.02 1.97
N PHE A 121 11.48 -9.16 1.02
CA PHE A 121 10.12 -8.68 0.79
C PHE A 121 9.09 -9.83 0.80
N PHE A 122 9.36 -10.92 0.08
CA PHE A 122 8.38 -11.99 -0.06
C PHE A 122 8.16 -12.77 1.23
N ALA A 123 9.22 -13.07 1.98
CA ALA A 123 9.10 -13.80 3.24
C ALA A 123 8.37 -12.99 4.32
N VAL A 124 8.73 -11.71 4.47
CA VAL A 124 8.15 -10.84 5.52
C VAL A 124 6.65 -10.65 5.31
N TYR A 125 6.21 -10.40 4.07
CA TYR A 125 4.79 -10.23 3.79
C TYR A 125 4.04 -11.56 3.74
N ALA A 126 4.66 -12.65 3.27
CA ALA A 126 4.04 -13.98 3.36
C ALA A 126 3.77 -14.38 4.81
N GLU A 127 4.73 -14.17 5.72
CA GLU A 127 4.55 -14.42 7.15
C GLU A 127 3.43 -13.55 7.73
N LEU A 128 3.37 -12.26 7.37
CA LEU A 128 2.29 -11.37 7.80
C LEU A 128 0.91 -11.88 7.37
N PHE A 129 0.73 -12.17 6.08
CA PHE A 129 -0.59 -12.57 5.56
C PHE A 129 -1.00 -13.95 6.09
N ASN A 130 -0.05 -14.87 6.29
CA ASN A 130 -0.31 -16.16 6.93
C ASN A 130 -0.68 -15.99 8.41
N ALA A 131 -0.07 -15.03 9.12
CA ALA A 131 -0.42 -14.72 10.49
C ALA A 131 -1.85 -14.15 10.58
N ILE A 132 -2.23 -13.26 9.65
CA ILE A 132 -3.60 -12.75 9.57
C ILE A 132 -4.58 -13.90 9.28
N ASP A 133 -4.27 -14.76 8.32
CA ASP A 133 -5.10 -15.93 8.00
C ASP A 133 -5.29 -16.86 9.21
N THR A 134 -4.21 -17.15 9.92
CA THR A 134 -4.25 -17.95 11.16
C THR A 134 -5.15 -17.31 12.22
N GLU A 135 -5.01 -16.00 12.43
CA GLU A 135 -5.88 -15.27 13.36
C GLU A 135 -7.33 -15.22 12.90
N GLU A 136 -7.62 -15.26 11.61
CA GLU A 136 -8.99 -15.27 11.09
C GLU A 136 -9.61 -16.67 11.15
N ALA A 137 -8.80 -17.72 11.00
CA ALA A 137 -9.20 -19.13 11.17
C ALA A 137 -9.63 -19.44 12.62
N GLU A 138 -9.02 -18.79 13.62
CA GLU A 138 -9.42 -18.91 15.03
C GLU A 138 -10.89 -18.50 15.29
N TRP A 139 -11.52 -17.77 14.35
CA TRP A 139 -12.90 -17.28 14.46
C TRP A 139 -13.89 -17.98 13.54
N GLU A 140 -13.46 -18.98 12.77
CA GLU A 140 -14.39 -19.85 12.04
C GLU A 140 -15.09 -20.80 13.02
N ASP A 141 -16.34 -21.14 12.70
CA ASP A 141 -17.06 -22.16 13.44
C ASP A 141 -16.30 -23.49 13.28
N ALA A 142 -16.11 -24.23 14.37
CA ALA A 142 -15.32 -25.47 14.36
C ALA A 142 -15.85 -26.56 13.41
N ASP A 143 -17.10 -26.42 12.94
CA ASP A 143 -17.78 -27.32 12.01
C ASP A 143 -17.66 -26.86 10.54
N GLU A 144 -17.13 -25.66 10.26
CA GLU A 144 -16.85 -25.16 8.90
C GLU A 144 -15.42 -25.52 8.47
N GLU A 145 -15.28 -26.06 7.26
CA GLU A 145 -13.95 -26.35 6.68
C GLU A 145 -13.21 -25.04 6.40
N HIS A 146 -12.09 -24.84 7.10
CA HIS A 146 -11.24 -23.68 6.90
C HIS A 146 -10.79 -23.58 5.44
N THR A 147 -11.32 -22.58 4.74
CA THR A 147 -10.88 -22.27 3.39
C THR A 147 -9.70 -21.31 3.50
N ALA A 148 -8.49 -21.87 3.44
CA ALA A 148 -7.24 -21.11 3.50
C ALA A 148 -7.28 -19.92 2.53
N LEU A 149 -6.89 -18.75 3.04
CA LEU A 149 -6.86 -17.56 2.21
C LEU A 149 -5.77 -17.69 1.14
N PRO A 150 -5.94 -17.05 -0.04
CA PRO A 150 -4.92 -17.10 -1.08
C PRO A 150 -3.55 -16.65 -0.53
N PRO A 151 -2.49 -17.46 -0.66
CA PRO A 151 -1.18 -17.15 -0.09
C PRO A 151 -0.46 -16.07 -0.91
N PHE A 152 0.47 -15.35 -0.28
CA PHE A 152 1.24 -14.30 -0.94
C PHE A 152 2.22 -14.82 -2.01
N GLY A 153 2.68 -16.06 -1.83
CA GLY A 153 3.63 -16.72 -2.72
C GLY A 153 5.07 -16.22 -2.56
N THR A 154 5.89 -16.48 -3.57
CA THR A 154 7.33 -16.18 -3.64
C THR A 154 7.64 -15.29 -4.83
N SER A 155 8.91 -14.92 -5.00
CA SER A 155 9.39 -14.16 -6.16
C SER A 155 9.08 -14.84 -7.50
N ALA A 156 8.97 -16.17 -7.51
CA ALA A 156 8.71 -16.99 -8.70
C ALA A 156 7.23 -17.33 -8.94
N SER A 157 6.30 -16.83 -8.11
CA SER A 157 4.87 -17.12 -8.27
C SER A 157 4.31 -16.61 -9.60
N GLU A 158 3.41 -17.39 -10.18
CA GLU A 158 2.74 -17.01 -11.42
C GLU A 158 1.78 -15.84 -11.21
N TRP A 159 1.57 -15.05 -12.27
CA TRP A 159 0.69 -13.89 -12.19
C TRP A 159 -0.76 -14.25 -11.83
N ALA A 160 -1.23 -15.44 -12.22
CA ALA A 160 -2.59 -15.89 -11.89
C ALA A 160 -2.81 -15.95 -10.37
N ASP A 161 -1.85 -16.52 -9.65
CA ASP A 161 -1.88 -16.64 -8.18
C ASP A 161 -1.72 -15.28 -7.52
N VAL A 162 -0.78 -14.46 -8.01
CA VAL A 162 -0.57 -13.09 -7.53
C VAL A 162 -1.83 -12.23 -7.71
N ALA A 163 -2.50 -12.36 -8.85
CA ALA A 163 -3.76 -11.67 -9.12
C ALA A 163 -4.91 -12.19 -8.24
N ALA A 164 -4.95 -13.49 -7.93
CA ALA A 164 -5.91 -14.07 -7.01
C ALA A 164 -5.72 -13.57 -5.59
N PHE A 165 -4.46 -13.52 -5.12
CA PHE A 165 -4.06 -12.92 -3.87
C PHE A 165 -4.57 -11.48 -3.76
N TYR A 166 -4.15 -10.59 -4.66
CA TYR A 166 -4.51 -9.18 -4.53
C TYR A 166 -6.01 -8.94 -4.68
N ARG A 167 -6.73 -9.72 -5.49
CA ARG A 167 -8.18 -9.61 -5.61
C ARG A 167 -8.87 -9.93 -4.29
N HIS A 168 -8.47 -11.01 -3.63
CA HIS A 168 -9.04 -11.39 -2.34
C HIS A 168 -8.70 -10.36 -1.26
N TRP A 169 -7.42 -10.02 -1.13
CA TRP A 169 -6.93 -9.20 -0.03
C TRP A 169 -7.32 -7.70 -0.14
N LEU A 170 -7.57 -7.19 -1.35
CA LEU A 170 -8.14 -5.84 -1.51
C LEU A 170 -9.61 -5.75 -1.08
N ASP A 171 -10.34 -6.85 -1.15
CA ASP A 171 -11.74 -6.97 -0.70
C ASP A 171 -11.87 -7.65 0.67
N PHE A 172 -10.74 -7.85 1.38
CA PHE A 172 -10.67 -8.55 2.66
C PHE A 172 -11.70 -8.05 3.67
N CYS A 173 -12.37 -8.99 4.34
CA CYS A 173 -13.34 -8.72 5.39
C CYS A 173 -13.10 -9.67 6.57
N SER A 174 -12.70 -9.13 7.71
CA SER A 174 -12.46 -9.91 8.92
C SER A 174 -13.73 -10.59 9.44
N ARG A 175 -13.57 -11.83 9.90
CA ARG A 175 -14.55 -12.70 10.54
C ARG A 175 -14.63 -12.45 12.05
N LYS A 176 -13.60 -11.83 12.65
CA LYS A 176 -13.50 -11.54 14.09
C LYS A 176 -14.73 -10.85 14.67
N ALA A 177 -15.10 -11.17 15.90
CA ALA A 177 -16.30 -10.63 16.54
C ALA A 177 -16.15 -9.17 17.04
N PHE A 178 -14.93 -8.66 17.21
CA PHE A 178 -14.60 -7.32 17.75
C PHE A 178 -15.21 -7.02 19.13
N GLY A 179 -15.36 -8.03 20.00
CA GLY A 179 -15.99 -7.88 21.32
C GLY A 179 -15.35 -6.82 22.22
N HIS A 180 -14.05 -6.57 22.08
CA HIS A 180 -13.32 -5.51 22.80
C HIS A 180 -13.86 -4.09 22.53
N ALA A 181 -14.61 -3.89 21.44
CA ALA A 181 -15.20 -2.59 21.10
C ALA A 181 -16.52 -2.30 21.83
N ASP A 182 -17.07 -3.27 22.59
CA ASP A 182 -18.30 -3.08 23.35
C ASP A 182 -18.09 -2.04 24.46
N LYS A 183 -18.86 -0.95 24.39
CA LYS A 183 -18.79 0.17 25.35
C LYS A 183 -19.63 -0.05 26.59
N TRP A 184 -20.68 -0.86 26.45
CA TRP A 184 -21.69 -1.06 27.48
C TRP A 184 -21.81 -2.54 27.83
N ASN A 185 -22.13 -2.84 29.08
CA ASN A 185 -22.53 -4.17 29.49
C ASN A 185 -24.07 -4.27 29.50
N PRO A 186 -24.71 -5.00 28.55
CA PRO A 186 -26.17 -5.07 28.49
C PRO A 186 -26.83 -5.66 29.74
N LYS A 187 -26.07 -6.37 30.60
CA LYS A 187 -26.58 -6.92 31.87
C LYS A 187 -26.84 -5.84 32.92
N GLU A 188 -26.20 -4.68 32.81
CA GLU A 188 -26.36 -3.54 33.73
C GLU A 188 -27.55 -2.64 33.36
N ALA A 189 -28.27 -2.98 32.28
CA ALA A 189 -29.38 -2.19 31.80
C ALA A 189 -30.56 -2.18 32.79
N GLN A 190 -31.03 -0.99 33.14
CA GLN A 190 -32.15 -0.78 34.07
C GLN A 190 -33.50 -1.28 33.54
N ASN A 191 -33.68 -1.29 32.21
CA ASN A 191 -34.90 -1.78 31.58
C ASN A 191 -34.62 -2.29 30.15
N ARG A 192 -35.64 -2.89 29.52
CA ARG A 192 -35.55 -3.46 28.16
C ARG A 192 -35.16 -2.42 27.09
N GLN A 193 -35.58 -1.16 27.24
CA GLN A 193 -35.26 -0.11 26.27
C GLN A 193 -33.78 0.29 26.35
N VAL A 194 -33.26 0.49 27.56
CA VAL A 194 -31.85 0.77 27.81
C VAL A 194 -30.99 -0.39 27.31
N ARG A 195 -31.40 -1.65 27.56
CA ARG A 195 -30.66 -2.82 27.06
C ARG A 195 -30.56 -2.83 25.54
N ARG A 196 -31.67 -2.55 24.84
CA ARG A 196 -31.69 -2.47 23.37
C ARG A 196 -30.81 -1.34 22.85
N ALA A 197 -30.81 -0.18 23.50
CA ALA A 197 -29.95 0.93 23.14
C ALA A 197 -28.46 0.57 23.32
N MET A 198 -28.11 -0.05 24.46
CA MET A 198 -26.76 -0.56 24.73
C MET A 198 -26.32 -1.59 23.69
N GLU A 199 -27.15 -2.59 23.38
CA GLU A 199 -26.87 -3.61 22.36
C GLU A 199 -26.69 -2.99 20.96
N GLN A 200 -27.48 -1.98 20.61
CA GLN A 200 -27.38 -1.27 19.33
C GLN A 200 -26.09 -0.45 19.25
N GLU A 201 -25.68 0.22 20.33
CA GLU A 201 -24.44 0.97 20.38
C GLU A 201 -23.22 0.05 20.34
N ASN A 202 -23.24 -1.07 21.08
CA ASN A 202 -22.20 -2.11 20.98
C ASN A 202 -22.12 -2.68 19.56
N LYS A 203 -23.25 -3.00 18.93
CA LYS A 203 -23.28 -3.47 17.52
C LYS A 203 -22.63 -2.44 16.59
N LYS A 204 -22.93 -1.15 16.76
CA LYS A 204 -22.32 -0.08 15.97
C LYS A 204 -20.81 0.01 16.23
N ALA A 205 -20.39 -0.02 17.49
CA ALA A 205 -18.98 0.05 17.87
C ALA A 205 -18.18 -1.13 17.27
N ARG A 206 -18.72 -2.35 17.32
CA ARG A 206 -18.13 -3.54 16.68
C ARG A 206 -18.05 -3.41 15.16
N GLN A 207 -19.09 -2.87 14.52
CA GLN A 207 -19.07 -2.64 13.07
C GLN A 207 -18.04 -1.59 12.67
N ASP A 208 -17.89 -0.52 13.45
CA ASP A 208 -16.92 0.53 13.18
C ASP A 208 -15.49 0.00 13.41
N ALA A 209 -15.23 -0.73 14.50
CA ALA A 209 -13.94 -1.40 14.73
C ALA A 209 -13.59 -2.41 13.62
N ARG A 210 -14.56 -3.19 13.14
CA ARG A 210 -14.37 -4.09 11.99
C ARG A 210 -14.02 -3.34 10.71
N LYS A 211 -14.68 -2.21 10.44
CA LYS A 211 -14.38 -1.37 9.26
C LYS A 211 -12.98 -0.79 9.35
N ASP A 212 -12.57 -0.32 10.53
CA ASP A 212 -11.24 0.26 10.76
C ASP A 212 -10.16 -0.81 10.53
N PHE A 213 -10.30 -2.00 11.13
CA PHE A 213 -9.37 -3.11 10.90
C PHE A 213 -9.29 -3.54 9.43
N ASN A 214 -10.45 -3.69 8.76
CA ASN A 214 -10.47 -4.02 7.33
C ASN A 214 -9.80 -2.94 6.48
N ALA A 215 -10.00 -1.67 6.82
CA ALA A 215 -9.34 -0.56 6.15
C ALA A 215 -7.82 -0.61 6.35
N GLU A 216 -7.34 -0.92 7.55
CA GLU A 216 -5.91 -1.09 7.83
C GLU A 216 -5.28 -2.23 7.01
N VAL A 217 -5.89 -3.43 7.02
CA VAL A 217 -5.41 -4.57 6.24
C VAL A 217 -5.35 -4.22 4.74
N ARG A 218 -6.42 -3.63 4.20
CA ARG A 218 -6.46 -3.22 2.77
C ARG A 218 -5.43 -2.14 2.45
N GLN A 219 -5.09 -1.28 3.40
CA GLN A 219 -4.03 -0.30 3.22
C GLN A 219 -2.65 -0.95 3.19
N VAL A 220 -2.38 -1.97 4.03
CA VAL A 220 -1.15 -2.78 3.92
C VAL A 220 -1.10 -3.43 2.53
N VAL A 221 -2.19 -4.03 2.08
CA VAL A 221 -2.24 -4.70 0.78
C VAL A 221 -1.92 -3.72 -0.36
N ARG A 222 -2.46 -2.50 -0.32
CA ARG A 222 -2.13 -1.45 -1.31
C ARG A 222 -0.66 -1.02 -1.22
N PHE A 223 -0.12 -0.91 -0.01
CA PHE A 223 1.29 -0.59 0.22
C PHE A 223 2.21 -1.64 -0.40
N VAL A 224 1.91 -2.93 -0.18
CA VAL A 224 2.63 -4.06 -0.77
C VAL A 224 2.45 -4.08 -2.28
N GLN A 225 1.23 -3.95 -2.78
CA GLN A 225 0.92 -3.98 -4.22
C GLN A 225 1.70 -2.93 -5.01
N LYS A 226 1.86 -1.72 -4.46
CA LYS A 226 2.60 -0.62 -5.09
C LYS A 226 4.10 -0.92 -5.22
N ARG A 227 4.65 -1.74 -4.31
CA ARG A 227 6.09 -2.05 -4.19
C ARG A 227 6.45 -3.43 -4.72
N ASP A 228 5.48 -4.30 -4.97
CA ASP A 228 5.68 -5.66 -5.45
C ASP A 228 6.28 -5.66 -6.89
N PRO A 229 7.49 -6.20 -7.09
CA PRO A 229 8.12 -6.29 -8.41
C PRO A 229 7.30 -7.07 -9.44
N ARG A 230 6.54 -8.09 -9.01
CA ARG A 230 5.71 -8.94 -9.89
C ARG A 230 4.57 -8.11 -10.48
N VAL A 231 3.97 -7.25 -9.65
CA VAL A 231 2.91 -6.32 -10.06
C VAL A 231 3.45 -5.25 -10.99
N ALA A 232 4.60 -4.65 -10.66
CA ALA A 232 5.25 -3.66 -11.51
C ALA A 232 5.63 -4.22 -12.89
N ALA A 233 6.16 -5.46 -12.93
CA ALA A 233 6.50 -6.15 -14.16
C ALA A 233 5.25 -6.38 -15.04
N HIS A 234 4.15 -6.84 -14.43
CA HIS A 234 2.90 -7.06 -15.14
C HIS A 234 2.31 -5.76 -15.71
N GLN A 235 2.27 -4.69 -14.90
CA GLN A 235 1.81 -3.38 -15.34
C GLN A 235 2.65 -2.85 -16.52
N LYS A 236 3.98 -2.96 -16.43
CA LYS A 236 4.88 -2.59 -17.53
C LYS A 236 4.60 -3.39 -18.81
N HIS A 237 4.37 -4.69 -18.68
CA HIS A 237 4.01 -5.54 -19.82
C HIS A 237 2.67 -5.13 -20.45
N GLN A 238 1.63 -4.87 -19.63
CA GLN A 238 0.33 -4.38 -20.12
C GLN A 238 0.43 -3.02 -20.81
N MET A 239 1.18 -2.08 -20.22
CA MET A 239 1.39 -0.75 -20.82
C MET A 239 2.11 -0.86 -22.16
N LYS A 240 3.15 -1.70 -22.25
CA LYS A 240 3.87 -1.97 -23.51
C LYS A 240 2.93 -2.56 -24.56
N ALA A 241 2.17 -3.59 -24.23
CA ALA A 241 1.21 -4.20 -25.15
C ALA A 241 0.16 -3.19 -25.66
N THR A 242 -0.28 -2.27 -24.79
CA THR A 242 -1.23 -1.21 -25.16
C THR A 242 -0.61 -0.18 -26.09
N ILE A 243 0.64 0.24 -25.83
CA ILE A 243 1.38 1.17 -26.68
C ILE A 243 1.64 0.53 -28.06
N ASP A 244 2.12 -0.70 -28.08
CA ASP A 244 2.40 -1.45 -29.31
C ASP A 244 1.12 -1.60 -30.16
N LYS A 245 -0.03 -1.90 -29.52
CA LYS A 245 -1.33 -1.93 -30.19
C LYS A 245 -1.69 -0.57 -30.80
N LYS A 246 -1.56 0.52 -30.04
CA LYS A 246 -1.85 1.88 -30.54
C LYS A 246 -0.94 2.26 -31.71
N GLN A 247 0.34 1.90 -31.66
CA GLN A 247 1.29 2.15 -32.74
C GLN A 247 0.92 1.37 -34.00
N ARG A 248 0.53 0.09 -33.88
CA ARG A 248 0.01 -0.71 -35.01
C ARG A 248 -1.25 -0.09 -35.60
N ASP A 249 -2.22 0.27 -34.76
CA ASP A 249 -3.47 0.89 -35.22
C ASP A 249 -3.23 2.24 -35.94
N LEU A 250 -2.22 3.01 -35.51
CA LEU A 250 -1.81 4.26 -36.16
C LEU A 250 -1.12 3.99 -37.50
N ALA A 251 -0.18 3.04 -37.55
CA ALA A 251 0.51 2.65 -38.78
C ALA A 251 -0.47 2.11 -39.83
N ASP A 252 -1.44 1.28 -39.43
CA ASP A 252 -2.48 0.77 -40.32
C ASP A 252 -3.37 1.90 -40.87
N LYS A 253 -3.68 2.91 -40.05
CA LYS A 253 -4.43 4.10 -40.51
C LYS A 253 -3.61 4.94 -41.48
N GLU A 254 -2.32 5.13 -41.26
CA GLU A 254 -1.43 5.85 -42.17
C GLU A 254 -1.28 5.11 -43.50
N GLN A 255 -1.09 3.79 -43.47
CA GLN A 255 -1.03 2.96 -44.67
C GLN A 255 -2.34 3.02 -45.48
N ARG A 256 -3.51 2.94 -44.82
CA ARG A 256 -4.81 3.07 -45.49
C ARG A 256 -4.98 4.45 -46.15
N LYS A 257 -4.60 5.52 -45.46
CA LYS A 257 -4.64 6.88 -46.02
C LYS A 257 -3.68 7.05 -47.20
N ALA A 258 -2.46 6.50 -47.10
CA ALA A 258 -1.48 6.54 -48.17
C ALA A 258 -1.97 5.77 -49.40
N ALA A 259 -2.57 4.59 -49.20
CA ALA A 259 -3.17 3.80 -50.28
C ALA A 259 -4.33 4.54 -50.96
N GLU A 260 -5.23 5.19 -50.20
CA GLU A 260 -6.34 5.98 -50.75
C GLU A 260 -5.83 7.19 -51.56
N VAL A 261 -4.80 7.89 -51.06
CA VAL A 261 -4.18 9.01 -51.77
C VAL A 261 -3.51 8.52 -53.07
N GLN A 262 -2.81 7.39 -53.01
CA GLN A 262 -2.15 6.78 -54.16
C GLN A 262 -3.19 6.36 -55.22
N GLU A 263 -4.25 5.64 -54.83
CA GLU A 263 -5.35 5.24 -55.72
C GLU A 263 -6.00 6.47 -56.38
N ARG A 264 -6.20 7.54 -55.62
CA ARG A 264 -6.74 8.80 -56.15
C ARG A 264 -5.79 9.48 -57.15
N GLN A 265 -4.48 9.40 -56.93
CA GLN A 265 -3.47 9.90 -57.88
C GLN A 265 -3.47 9.06 -59.16
N GLU A 266 -3.41 7.74 -59.05
CA GLU A 266 -3.44 6.81 -60.18
C GLU A 266 -4.69 7.01 -61.04
N ARG A 267 -5.86 7.21 -60.43
CA ARG A 267 -7.12 7.51 -61.14
C ARG A 267 -7.07 8.83 -61.90
N LYS A 268 -6.46 9.88 -61.33
CA LYS A 268 -6.28 11.18 -62.02
C LYS A 268 -5.31 11.08 -63.18
N ASP A 269 -4.21 10.36 -62.99
CA ASP A 269 -3.19 10.20 -64.03
C ASP A 269 -3.66 9.29 -65.17
N ALA A 270 -4.48 8.27 -64.88
CA ALA A 270 -5.17 7.48 -65.89
C ALA A 270 -6.17 8.31 -66.70
N ALA A 271 -6.95 9.17 -66.03
CA ALA A 271 -7.89 10.07 -66.71
C ALA A 271 -7.17 11.07 -67.63
N ARG A 272 -6.04 11.63 -67.19
CA ARG A 272 -5.21 12.53 -68.00
C ARG A 272 -4.64 11.83 -69.23
N ARG A 273 -4.08 10.63 -69.06
CA ARG A 273 -3.56 9.82 -70.18
C ARG A 273 -4.66 9.50 -71.20
N ALA A 274 -5.85 9.13 -70.75
CA ALA A 274 -6.98 8.88 -71.66
C ALA A 274 -7.46 10.14 -72.39
N GLU A 275 -7.32 11.33 -71.79
CA GLU A 275 -7.62 12.61 -72.44
C GLU A 275 -6.56 12.98 -73.49
N GLU A 276 -5.28 12.78 -73.17
CA GLU A 276 -4.17 12.97 -74.10
C GLU A 276 -4.28 12.03 -75.32
N GLU A 277 -4.64 10.76 -75.11
CA GLU A 277 -4.89 9.79 -76.19
C GLU A 277 -6.06 10.22 -77.07
N ARG A 278 -7.17 10.72 -76.49
CA ARG A 278 -8.33 11.23 -77.25
C ARG A 278 -8.03 12.46 -78.10
N TRP A 279 -7.05 13.28 -77.72
CA TRP A 279 -6.64 14.45 -78.49
C TRP A 279 -5.63 14.10 -79.59
N ALA A 280 -5.03 12.91 -79.55
CA ALA A 280 -4.03 12.45 -80.52
C ALA A 280 -4.64 11.68 -81.71
N GLU A 281 -5.89 11.19 -81.58
CA GLU A 281 -6.71 10.60 -82.67
C GLU A 281 -7.45 11.67 -83.50
#